data_AF-A0A261WCL4-F1
#
_entry.id   AF-A0A261WCL4-F1
#
_cell.length_a   1.000
_cell.length_b   1.000
_cell.length_c   1.000
_cell.angle_alpha   90.00
_cell.angle_beta   90.00
_cell.angle_gamma   90.00
#
_symmetry.space_group_name_H-M   'P 1'
#
loop_
_entity.id
_entity.type
_entity.pdbx_description
1 polymer ?
#
loop_
_entity_poly.entity_id
_entity_poly.type
_entity_poly.pdbx_seq_one_letter_code
_entity_poly.pdbx_strand_id
1 'polypeptide(L)'
;MLAACHLISTAEAVAMAARAGVDPEKLLQGLNAGSGRSGATQVMFPTWVLNKAYDSGFTMGLMRKDVGLASDLADSLDMDLPLSRVVAQLWQASSETLADNEDFCAIVQRTDAALYGHGE
;
A
#
# COMPACT_ATOMS: atom_id res chain seq x y z
N MET A 1 0.59 -9.03 -6.31
CA MET A 1 -0.83 -8.61 -6.18
C MET A 1 -1.29 -8.42 -4.74
N LEU A 2 -1.32 -9.45 -3.87
CA LEU A 2 -1.85 -9.32 -2.50
C LEU A 2 -1.20 -8.20 -1.67
N ALA A 3 0.13 -8.11 -1.62
CA ALA A 3 0.82 -7.03 -0.89
C ALA A 3 0.47 -5.64 -1.47
N ALA A 4 0.33 -5.53 -2.79
CA ALA A 4 -0.08 -4.33 -3.49
C ALA A 4 -1.49 -3.87 -3.08
N CYS A 5 -2.44 -4.82 -3.00
CA CYS A 5 -3.80 -4.55 -2.54
C CYS A 5 -3.79 -4.12 -1.07
N HIS A 6 -3.13 -4.91 -0.21
CA HIS A 6 -3.16 -4.69 1.23
C HIS A 6 -2.49 -3.38 1.65
N LEU A 7 -1.41 -2.95 0.99
CA LEU A 7 -0.79 -1.65 1.29
C LEU A 7 -1.74 -0.49 1.04
N ILE A 8 -2.39 -0.47 -0.13
CA ILE A 8 -3.33 0.58 -0.51
C ILE A 8 -4.55 0.55 0.41
N SER A 9 -5.21 -0.61 0.57
CA SER A 9 -6.43 -0.69 1.38
C SER A 9 -6.18 -0.46 2.87
N THR A 10 -5.00 -0.83 3.38
CA THR A 10 -4.61 -0.49 4.76
C THR A 10 -4.38 1.02 4.90
N ALA A 11 -3.77 1.66 3.91
CA ALA A 11 -3.58 3.12 3.93
C ALA A 11 -4.92 3.86 3.93
N GLU A 12 -5.87 3.43 3.10
CA GLU A 12 -7.22 4.00 3.08
C GLU A 12 -7.93 3.84 4.43
N ALA A 13 -7.88 2.64 5.03
CA ALA A 13 -8.49 2.38 6.32
C ALA A 13 -7.86 3.22 7.44
N VAL A 14 -6.54 3.31 7.47
CA VAL A 14 -5.79 4.10 8.46
C VAL A 14 -6.05 5.60 8.26
N ALA A 15 -6.07 6.11 7.04
CA ALA A 15 -6.37 7.51 6.75
C ALA A 15 -7.81 7.88 7.14
N MET A 16 -8.80 7.03 6.84
CA MET A 16 -10.18 7.23 7.27
C MET A 16 -10.29 7.30 8.80
N ALA A 17 -9.65 6.37 9.51
CA ALA A 17 -9.66 6.34 10.97
C ALA A 17 -8.96 7.55 11.59
N ALA A 18 -7.79 7.94 11.06
CA ALA A 18 -7.05 9.11 11.51
C ALA A 18 -7.87 10.40 11.35
N ARG A 19 -8.56 10.58 10.21
CA ARG A 19 -9.48 11.70 9.98
C ARG A 19 -10.69 11.68 10.92
N ALA A 20 -11.09 10.51 11.40
CA ALA A 20 -12.11 10.36 12.44
C ALA A 20 -11.58 10.57 13.87
N GLY A 21 -10.30 10.93 14.05
CA GLY A 21 -9.67 11.14 15.35
C GLY A 21 -9.22 9.86 16.05
N VAL A 22 -9.15 8.74 15.33
CA VAL A 22 -8.65 7.46 15.86
C VAL A 22 -7.14 7.36 15.62
N ASP A 23 -6.42 7.03 16.68
CA ASP A 23 -4.98 6.80 16.62
C ASP A 23 -4.63 5.63 15.66
N PRO A 24 -3.73 5.83 14.69
CA PRO A 24 -3.33 4.79 13.73
C PRO A 24 -2.80 3.50 14.38
N GLU A 25 -2.01 3.59 15.45
CA GLU A 25 -1.46 2.40 16.11
C GLU A 25 -2.57 1.58 16.79
N LYS A 26 -3.50 2.26 17.49
CA LYS A 26 -4.67 1.59 18.09
C LYS A 26 -5.56 0.94 17.03
N LEU A 27 -5.75 1.58 15.87
CA LEU A 27 -6.47 0.95 14.76
C LEU A 27 -5.78 -0.34 14.32
N LEU A 28 -4.46 -0.30 14.08
CA LEU A 28 -3.71 -1.48 13.66
C LEU A 28 -3.79 -2.61 14.69
N GLN A 29 -3.75 -2.30 15.99
CA GLN A 29 -3.96 -3.30 17.05
C GLN A 29 -5.33 -3.98 16.90
N GLY A 30 -6.39 -3.19 16.69
CA GLY A 30 -7.75 -3.73 16.47
C GLY A 30 -7.86 -4.58 15.20
N LEU A 31 -7.30 -4.12 14.08
CA LEU A 31 -7.29 -4.88 12.82
C LEU A 31 -6.53 -6.21 12.96
N ASN A 32 -5.40 -6.19 13.66
CA ASN A 32 -4.54 -7.35 13.85
C ASN A 32 -5.13 -8.39 14.81
N ALA A 33 -6.03 -7.98 15.71
CA ALA A 33 -6.79 -8.90 16.55
C ALA A 33 -7.94 -9.61 15.80
N GLY A 34 -8.31 -9.11 14.61
CA GLY A 34 -9.44 -9.60 13.82
C GLY A 34 -9.04 -10.28 12.50
N SER A 35 -10.02 -10.38 11.60
CA SER A 35 -9.87 -10.92 10.24
C SER A 35 -9.23 -9.94 9.27
N GLY A 36 -9.06 -8.66 9.65
CA GLY A 36 -8.45 -7.61 8.83
C GLY A 36 -6.92 -7.65 8.77
N ARG A 37 -6.28 -8.57 9.53
CA ARG A 37 -4.83 -8.69 9.57
C ARG A 37 -4.23 -9.09 8.23
N SER A 38 -3.09 -8.50 7.90
CA SER A 38 -2.28 -8.87 6.74
C SER A 38 -0.81 -8.57 7.02
N GLY A 39 0.09 -8.96 6.11
CA GLY A 39 1.48 -8.52 6.17
C GLY A 39 1.64 -7.00 6.19
N ALA A 40 0.69 -6.26 5.61
CA ALA A 40 0.69 -4.80 5.66
C ALA A 40 0.47 -4.29 7.08
N THR A 41 -0.59 -4.75 7.75
CA THR A 41 -0.97 -4.28 9.08
C THR A 41 -0.06 -4.81 10.19
N GLN A 42 0.51 -6.01 10.01
CA GLN A 42 1.33 -6.67 11.03
C GLN A 42 2.81 -6.30 10.96
N VAL A 43 3.33 -6.02 9.76
CA VAL A 43 4.77 -5.82 9.54
C VAL A 43 5.04 -4.49 8.89
N MET A 44 4.49 -4.24 7.69
CA MET A 44 4.88 -3.07 6.89
C MET A 44 4.54 -1.75 7.56
N PHE A 45 3.30 -1.61 8.05
CA PHE A 45 2.84 -0.37 8.67
C PHE A 45 3.61 -0.03 9.94
N PRO A 46 3.72 -0.94 10.92
CA PRO A 46 4.47 -0.66 12.15
C PRO A 46 5.96 -0.43 11.93
N THR A 47 6.57 -1.08 10.94
CA THR A 47 8.04 -1.07 10.75
C THR A 47 8.52 0.06 9.85
N TRP A 48 7.78 0.38 8.78
CA TRP A 48 8.27 1.25 7.70
C TRP A 48 7.35 2.43 7.37
N VAL A 49 6.05 2.34 7.65
CA VAL A 49 5.08 3.39 7.26
C VAL A 49 4.81 4.39 8.39
N LEU A 50 4.43 3.93 9.59
CA LEU A 50 4.00 4.83 10.66
C LEU A 50 5.13 5.70 11.19
N ASN A 51 6.36 5.20 11.16
CA ASN A 51 7.57 5.96 11.48
C ASN A 51 8.14 6.73 10.27
N LYS A 52 7.50 6.63 9.09
CA LYS A 52 7.92 7.27 7.83
C LYS A 52 9.34 6.90 7.39
N ALA A 53 9.84 5.73 7.78
CA ALA A 53 11.19 5.29 7.46
C ALA A 53 11.32 4.86 5.99
N TYR A 54 10.31 4.17 5.46
CA TYR A 54 10.26 3.71 4.07
C TYR A 54 11.59 3.09 3.60
N ASP A 55 12.11 2.13 4.37
CA ASP A 55 13.42 1.50 4.19
C ASP A 55 13.35 -0.03 4.25
N SER A 56 12.27 -0.62 3.70
CA SER A 56 12.10 -2.07 3.63
C SER A 56 13.13 -2.77 2.73
N GLY A 57 13.77 -2.00 1.84
CA GLY A 57 14.75 -2.49 0.87
C GLY A 57 14.12 -3.06 -0.41
N PHE A 58 12.82 -2.85 -0.65
CA PHE A 58 12.15 -3.26 -1.88
C PHE A 58 11.61 -2.04 -2.63
N THR A 59 12.03 -1.89 -3.89
CA THR A 59 11.79 -0.64 -4.60
C THR A 59 10.41 -0.59 -5.26
N MET A 60 9.90 0.63 -5.43
CA MET A 60 8.68 0.95 -6.12
C MET A 60 8.66 0.38 -7.55
N GLY A 61 9.78 0.52 -8.28
CA GLY A 61 9.91 0.01 -9.64
C GLY A 61 9.80 -1.52 -9.72
N LEU A 62 10.39 -2.24 -8.76
CA LEU A 62 10.24 -3.70 -8.66
C LEU A 62 8.80 -4.10 -8.37
N MET A 63 8.12 -3.38 -7.46
CA MET A 63 6.72 -3.66 -7.16
C MET A 63 5.80 -3.37 -8.36
N ARG A 64 6.00 -2.26 -9.07
CA ARG A 64 5.25 -1.94 -10.30
C ARG A 64 5.42 -3.02 -11.36
N LYS A 65 6.65 -3.52 -11.54
CA LYS A 65 6.93 -4.65 -12.44
C LYS A 65 6.16 -5.91 -12.02
N ASP A 66 6.20 -6.30 -10.76
CA ASP A 66 5.51 -7.50 -10.26
C ASP A 66 3.98 -7.39 -10.38
N VAL A 67 3.42 -6.19 -10.16
CA VAL A 67 2.00 -5.90 -10.39
C VAL A 67 1.65 -5.98 -11.87
N GLY A 68 2.50 -5.45 -12.75
CA GLY A 68 2.35 -5.57 -14.21
C GLY A 68 2.33 -7.03 -14.66
N LEU A 69 3.31 -7.84 -14.24
CA LEU A 69 3.36 -9.27 -14.55
C LEU A 69 2.11 -10.03 -14.06
N ALA A 70 1.56 -9.65 -12.90
CA ALA A 70 0.31 -10.24 -12.41
C ALA A 70 -0.91 -9.83 -13.24
N SER A 71 -0.94 -8.61 -13.78
CA SER A 71 -1.97 -8.14 -14.70
C SER A 71 -1.89 -8.90 -16.04
N ASP A 72 -0.70 -8.97 -16.63
CA ASP A 72 -0.47 -9.69 -17.89
C ASP A 72 -0.84 -11.17 -17.78
N LEU A 73 -0.55 -11.79 -16.63
CA LEU A 73 -0.95 -13.17 -16.37
C LEU A 73 -2.47 -13.33 -16.33
N ALA A 74 -3.19 -12.43 -15.64
CA ALA A 74 -4.65 -12.47 -15.58
C ALA A 74 -5.28 -12.32 -16.98
N ASP A 75 -4.75 -11.41 -17.80
CA ASP A 75 -5.19 -11.22 -19.18
C ASP A 75 -4.90 -12.46 -20.04
N SER A 76 -3.72 -13.10 -19.89
CA SER A 76 -3.37 -14.33 -20.62
C SER A 76 -4.26 -15.52 -20.27
N LEU A 77 -4.88 -15.51 -19.08
CA LEU A 77 -5.79 -16.54 -18.59
C LEU A 77 -7.27 -16.20 -18.85
N ASP A 78 -7.57 -15.09 -19.53
CA ASP A 78 -8.92 -14.58 -19.77
C ASP A 78 -9.74 -14.43 -18.47
N MET A 79 -9.08 -13.96 -17.40
CA MET A 79 -9.70 -13.80 -16.08
C MET A 79 -10.10 -12.35 -15.82
N ASP A 80 -11.40 -12.11 -15.59
CA ASP A 80 -11.88 -10.79 -15.13
C ASP A 80 -11.70 -10.63 -13.62
N LEU A 81 -10.63 -9.93 -13.22
CA LEU A 81 -10.27 -9.66 -11.83
C LEU A 81 -10.40 -8.16 -11.51
N PRO A 82 -11.61 -7.66 -11.18
CA PRO A 82 -11.88 -6.23 -11.10
C PRO A 82 -11.05 -5.51 -10.03
N LEU A 83 -10.87 -6.10 -8.85
CA LEU A 83 -10.03 -5.51 -7.80
C LEU A 83 -8.56 -5.40 -8.23
N SER A 84 -8.02 -6.48 -8.80
CA SER A 84 -6.64 -6.51 -9.29
C SER A 84 -6.39 -5.46 -10.37
N ARG A 85 -7.37 -5.26 -11.27
CA ARG A 85 -7.31 -4.23 -12.32
C ARG A 85 -7.20 -2.82 -11.73
N VAL A 86 -8.06 -2.49 -10.76
CA VAL A 86 -8.02 -1.18 -10.09
C VAL A 86 -6.69 -0.99 -9.36
N VAL A 87 -6.24 -2.00 -8.61
CA VAL A 87 -4.96 -1.94 -7.90
C VAL A 87 -3.80 -1.76 -8.89
N ALA A 88 -3.79 -2.49 -10.01
CA ALA A 88 -2.77 -2.31 -11.04
C ALA A 88 -2.74 -0.88 -11.60
N GLN A 89 -3.90 -0.27 -11.85
CA GLN A 89 -3.99 1.13 -12.29
C GLN A 89 -3.41 2.10 -11.24
N LEU A 90 -3.72 1.91 -9.96
CA LEU A 90 -3.19 2.75 -8.88
C LEU A 90 -1.66 2.65 -8.75
N TRP A 91 -1.11 1.43 -8.88
CA TRP A 91 0.34 1.20 -8.88
C TRP A 91 1.02 1.75 -10.13
N GLN A 92 0.40 1.69 -11.31
CA GLN A 92 0.96 2.30 -12.52
C GLN A 92 0.97 3.83 -12.41
N ALA A 93 -0.16 4.43 -12.01
CA ALA A 93 -0.28 5.87 -11.82
C ALA A 93 0.65 6.40 -10.71
N SER A 94 1.20 5.54 -9.84
CA SER A 94 2.16 6.00 -8.82
C SER A 94 3.48 6.49 -9.40
N SER A 95 3.79 6.15 -10.65
CA SER A 95 4.96 6.66 -11.37
C SER A 95 4.93 8.18 -11.61
N GLU A 96 3.74 8.80 -11.53
CA GLU A 96 3.58 10.25 -11.68
C GLU A 96 4.16 11.04 -10.50
N THR A 97 4.22 10.42 -9.32
CA THR A 97 4.60 11.10 -8.07
C THR A 97 5.70 10.38 -7.27
N LEU A 98 5.98 9.10 -7.55
CA LEU A 98 6.93 8.28 -6.81
C LEU A 98 7.93 7.61 -7.76
N ALA A 99 9.21 7.92 -7.58
CA ALA A 99 10.31 7.42 -8.39
C ALA A 99 10.55 5.92 -8.19
N ASP A 100 11.13 5.25 -9.20
CA ASP A 100 11.35 3.80 -9.18
C ASP A 100 12.26 3.31 -8.05
N ASN A 101 13.18 4.16 -7.56
CA ASN A 101 14.14 3.84 -6.53
C ASN A 101 13.62 4.09 -5.10
N GLU A 102 12.45 4.71 -4.95
CA GLU A 102 11.80 4.84 -3.65
C GLU A 102 11.32 3.48 -3.13
N ASP A 103 11.11 3.37 -1.82
CA ASP A 103 10.59 2.14 -1.22
C ASP A 103 9.11 1.96 -1.55
N PHE A 104 8.71 0.73 -1.87
CA PHE A 104 7.34 0.45 -2.29
C PHE A 104 6.28 0.75 -1.22
N CYS A 105 6.66 0.78 0.08
CA CYS A 105 5.75 1.19 1.15
C CYS A 105 5.35 2.67 1.03
N ALA A 106 6.13 3.51 0.33
CA ALA A 106 5.81 4.91 0.09
C ALA A 106 4.54 5.12 -0.76
N ILE A 107 3.99 4.05 -1.38
CA ILE A 107 2.73 4.12 -2.14
C ILE A 107 1.58 4.71 -1.33
N VAL A 108 1.61 4.52 -0.01
CA VAL A 108 0.60 5.03 0.93
C VAL A 108 0.50 6.56 0.91
N GLN A 109 1.58 7.27 0.54
CA GLN A 109 1.59 8.73 0.38
C GLN A 109 0.57 9.24 -0.65
N ARG A 110 0.19 8.40 -1.63
CA ARG A 110 -0.87 8.72 -2.59
C ARG A 110 -2.26 8.78 -1.99
N THR A 111 -2.45 8.19 -0.82
CA THR A 111 -3.75 8.17 -0.11
C THR A 111 -3.95 9.45 0.70
N ASP A 112 -2.94 9.83 1.48
CA ASP A 112 -2.97 11.04 2.31
C ASP A 112 -1.54 11.55 2.55
N ALA A 113 -1.15 12.57 1.79
CA ALA A 113 0.20 13.13 1.87
C ALA A 113 0.49 13.79 3.22
N ALA A 114 -0.51 14.31 3.93
CA ALA A 114 -0.31 14.92 5.24
C ALA A 114 0.00 13.86 6.31
N LEU A 115 -0.71 12.72 6.26
CA LEU A 115 -0.49 11.61 7.18
C LEU A 115 0.82 10.87 6.89
N TYR A 116 1.09 10.59 5.62
CA TYR A 116 2.15 9.66 5.22
C TYR A 116 3.39 10.31 4.60
N GLY A 117 3.31 11.57 4.16
CA GLY A 117 4.46 12.26 3.56
C GLY A 117 5.62 12.39 4.54
N HIS A 118 6.84 12.47 4.00
CA HIS A 118 8.00 12.92 4.77
C HIS A 118 7.64 14.29 5.34
N GLY A 119 7.61 14.43 6.67
CA GLY A 119 7.18 15.68 7.30
C GLY A 119 8.00 16.86 6.79
N GLU A 120 7.32 17.96 6.46
CA GLU A 120 7.91 19.28 6.62
C GLU A 120 7.85 19.67 8.12
#